data_AF-A0A8S4QZ24-F1
#
_entry.id   AF-A0A8S4QZ24-F1
#
_cell.length_a   1.000
_cell.length_b   1.000
_cell.length_c   1.000
_cell.angle_alpha   90.00
_cell.angle_beta   90.00
_cell.angle_gamma   90.00
#
_symmetry.space_group_name_H-M   'P 1'
#
loop_
_entity.id
_entity.type
_entity.pdbx_description
1 polymer ?
#
loop_
_entity_poly.entity_id
_entity_poly.type
_entity_poly.pdbx_seq_one_letter_code
_entity_poly.pdbx_strand_id
1 'polypeptide(L)'
;MMKVSKEALYTCINSVLQTSMENSSTLEFLELHMVLKDYDPRRERRVCSVKQLRFTTAFHKMLGIGDQQQREEVKRHQPFLNVGTLKRLNKGKKNFKNKAKSYDAFFDIEH
;
A
#
# COMPACT_ATOMS: atom_id res chain seq x y z
N MET A 1 -7.61 -10.64 -18.64
CA MET A 1 -8.18 -11.98 -18.35
C MET A 1 -7.24 -12.68 -17.39
N MET A 2 -7.66 -13.02 -16.17
CA MET A 2 -6.83 -13.83 -15.26
C MET A 2 -6.64 -15.20 -15.92
N LYS A 3 -5.37 -15.57 -16.13
CA LYS A 3 -5.00 -16.86 -16.74
C LYS A 3 -5.19 -18.05 -15.78
N VAL A 4 -5.52 -17.76 -14.52
CA VAL A 4 -5.80 -18.71 -13.44
C VAL A 4 -7.31 -18.78 -13.24
N SER A 5 -7.86 -20.00 -13.23
CA SER A 5 -9.28 -20.21 -12.95
C SER A 5 -9.60 -19.85 -11.50
N LYS A 6 -10.81 -19.35 -11.25
CA LYS A 6 -11.22 -18.97 -9.89
C LYS A 6 -11.21 -20.20 -8.98
N GLU A 7 -11.59 -21.33 -9.53
CA GLU A 7 -11.69 -22.62 -8.85
C GLU A 7 -10.32 -23.06 -8.32
N ALA A 8 -9.28 -23.03 -9.18
CA ALA A 8 -7.92 -23.37 -8.78
C ALA A 8 -7.39 -22.42 -7.70
N LEU A 9 -7.71 -21.13 -7.81
CA LEU A 9 -7.34 -20.13 -6.81
C LEU A 9 -7.94 -20.46 -5.44
N TYR A 10 -9.25 -20.70 -5.37
CA TYR A 10 -9.92 -21.03 -4.11
C TYR A 10 -9.43 -22.33 -3.49
N THR A 11 -9.15 -23.35 -4.32
CA THR A 11 -8.58 -24.61 -3.84
C THR A 11 -7.22 -24.40 -3.16
N CYS A 12 -6.31 -23.63 -3.78
CA CYS A 12 -5.02 -23.32 -3.16
C CYS A 12 -5.17 -22.50 -1.87
N ILE A 13 -6.04 -21.49 -1.86
CA ILE A 13 -6.26 -20.66 -0.66
C ILE A 13 -6.76 -21.52 0.51
N ASN A 14 -7.74 -22.39 0.26
CA ASN A 14 -8.29 -23.26 1.30
C ASN A 14 -7.26 -24.26 1.83
N SER A 15 -6.39 -24.79 0.96
CA SER A 15 -5.29 -25.66 1.38
C SER A 15 -4.33 -24.95 2.33
N VAL A 16 -3.93 -23.71 2.02
CA VAL A 16 -3.03 -22.92 2.87
C VAL A 16 -3.68 -22.60 4.22
N LEU A 17 -4.97 -22.24 4.20
CA LEU A 17 -5.73 -21.97 5.43
C LEU A 17 -5.82 -23.22 6.32
N GLN A 18 -6.05 -24.39 5.75
CA GLN A 18 -6.11 -25.64 6.51
C GLN A 18 -4.78 -25.96 7.19
N THR A 19 -3.67 -25.85 6.47
CA THR A 19 -2.33 -26.04 7.04
C THR A 19 -2.01 -25.04 8.15
N SER A 20 -2.44 -23.79 8.02
CA SER A 20 -2.27 -22.77 9.06
C SER A 20 -3.09 -23.09 10.32
N MET A 21 -4.35 -23.54 10.16
CA MET A 21 -5.20 -23.94 11.30
C MET A 21 -4.64 -25.13 12.08
N GLU A 22 -3.97 -26.07 11.40
CA GLU A 22 -3.29 -27.20 12.04
C GLU A 22 -2.04 -26.76 12.85
N ASN A 23 -1.42 -25.62 12.50
CA ASN A 23 -0.22 -25.08 13.13
C ASN A 23 -0.51 -23.89 14.08
N SER A 24 -1.60 -23.96 14.86
CA SER A 24 -2.24 -22.82 15.55
C SER A 24 -1.43 -22.07 16.63
N SER A 25 -0.15 -22.40 16.85
CA SER A 25 0.65 -21.87 17.96
C SER A 25 1.53 -20.66 17.60
N THR A 26 1.63 -20.27 16.34
CA THR A 26 2.60 -19.25 15.88
C THR A 26 1.92 -18.09 15.15
N LEU A 27 2.47 -16.87 15.33
CA LEU A 27 2.15 -15.72 14.48
C LEU A 27 2.77 -15.94 13.10
N GLU A 28 1.94 -16.21 12.10
CA GLU A 28 2.37 -16.44 10.72
C GLU A 28 2.25 -15.17 9.87
N PHE A 29 3.20 -14.98 8.95
CA PHE A 29 3.17 -13.90 7.95
C PHE A 29 2.78 -14.48 6.59
N LEU A 30 1.73 -13.90 5.98
CA LEU A 30 1.30 -14.26 4.63
C LEU A 30 1.85 -13.24 3.62
N GLU A 31 2.65 -13.71 2.66
CA GLU A 31 3.12 -12.89 1.55
C GLU A 31 2.29 -13.12 0.28
N LEU A 32 1.91 -12.03 -0.40
CA LEU A 32 1.25 -12.09 -1.69
C LEU A 32 2.25 -11.81 -2.81
N HIS A 33 2.55 -12.82 -3.62
CA HIS A 33 3.43 -12.68 -4.79
C HIS A 33 2.60 -12.58 -6.07
N MET A 34 2.96 -11.66 -6.96
CA MET A 34 2.32 -11.48 -8.27
C MET A 34 3.36 -11.60 -9.37
N VAL A 35 3.13 -12.51 -10.33
CA VAL A 35 4.00 -12.69 -11.49
C VAL A 35 3.27 -12.25 -12.75
N LEU A 36 3.87 -11.30 -13.47
CA LEU A 36 3.38 -10.86 -14.78
C LEU A 36 4.00 -11.74 -15.86
N LYS A 37 3.19 -12.59 -16.50
CA LYS A 37 3.63 -13.39 -17.63
C LYS A 37 3.60 -12.53 -18.91
N ASP A 38 4.63 -12.66 -19.73
CA ASP A 38 4.73 -12.03 -21.06
C ASP A 38 4.81 -10.49 -21.04
N TYR A 39 5.11 -9.86 -19.88
CA TYR A 39 5.24 -8.41 -19.76
C TYR A 39 6.57 -7.89 -20.33
N ASP A 40 6.49 -7.03 -21.36
CA ASP A 40 7.66 -6.37 -21.96
C ASP A 40 7.75 -4.90 -21.49
N PRO A 41 8.75 -4.54 -20.65
CA PRO A 41 8.89 -3.18 -20.11
C PRO A 41 9.24 -2.11 -21.15
N ARG A 42 9.56 -2.49 -22.40
CA ARG A 42 9.83 -1.56 -23.50
C ARG A 42 8.58 -1.27 -24.32
N ARG A 43 7.66 -2.24 -24.43
CA ARG A 43 6.45 -2.14 -25.25
C ARG A 43 5.23 -1.74 -24.42
N GLU A 44 5.18 -2.16 -23.16
CA GLU A 44 4.03 -1.95 -22.29
C GLU A 44 4.27 -0.85 -21.27
N ARG A 45 3.22 -0.09 -20.97
CA ARG A 45 3.25 0.93 -19.92
C ARG A 45 3.33 0.24 -18.57
N ARG A 46 4.26 0.69 -17.72
CA ARG A 46 4.33 0.27 -16.31
C ARG A 46 2.99 0.50 -15.63
N VAL A 47 2.41 -0.58 -15.10
CA VAL A 47 1.22 -0.52 -14.27
C VAL A 47 1.67 -0.37 -12.82
N CYS A 48 1.36 0.77 -12.21
CA CYS A 48 1.56 1.02 -10.79
C CYS A 48 0.20 1.34 -10.17
N SER A 49 -0.55 0.30 -9.81
CA SER A 49 -1.83 0.44 -9.10
C SER A 49 -1.65 0.12 -7.62
N VAL A 50 -2.13 1.00 -6.75
CA VAL A 50 -2.20 0.76 -5.31
C VAL A 50 -3.63 0.39 -4.97
N LYS A 51 -3.83 -0.75 -4.29
CA LYS A 51 -5.14 -1.18 -3.79
C LYS A 51 -5.03 -1.47 -2.30
N GLN A 52 -5.81 -0.75 -1.50
CA GLN A 52 -5.89 -1.01 -0.07
C GLN A 52 -6.67 -2.31 0.17
N LEU A 53 -6.06 -3.24 0.89
CA LEU A 53 -6.71 -4.46 1.35
C LEU A 53 -7.31 -4.20 2.73
N ARG A 54 -8.51 -4.74 2.98
CA ARG A 54 -9.26 -4.48 4.23
C ARG A 54 -8.69 -5.20 5.46
N PHE A 55 -7.85 -6.21 5.24
CA PHE A 55 -7.41 -7.16 6.28
C PHE A 55 -5.91 -7.10 6.59
N THR A 56 -5.17 -6.15 6.01
CA THR A 56 -3.74 -6.02 6.32
C THR A 56 -3.55 -5.37 7.69
N THR A 57 -2.97 -6.11 8.63
CA THR A 57 -2.58 -5.64 9.97
C THR A 57 -1.26 -4.87 9.99
N ALA A 58 -0.62 -4.69 8.83
CA ALA A 58 0.63 -3.96 8.72
C ALA A 58 0.44 -2.48 9.10
N PHE A 59 1.16 -2.05 10.14
CA PHE A 59 1.24 -0.65 10.56
C PHE A 59 2.02 0.17 9.53
N HIS A 60 1.38 0.49 8.41
CA HIS A 60 1.96 1.40 7.43
C HIS A 60 1.95 2.82 7.99
N LYS A 61 3.12 3.48 7.95
CA LYS A 61 3.22 4.91 8.26
C LYS A 61 2.68 5.68 7.07
N MET A 62 1.41 6.05 7.13
CA MET A 62 0.77 6.86 6.09
C MET A 62 0.83 8.35 6.44
N LEU A 63 0.98 9.20 5.42
CA LEU A 63 0.92 10.65 5.56
C LEU A 63 -0.23 11.21 4.71
N GLY A 64 -1.16 11.89 5.36
CA GLY A 64 -2.23 12.63 4.67
C GLY A 64 -1.71 13.96 4.13
N ILE A 65 -2.10 14.29 2.90
CA ILE A 65 -1.84 15.58 2.26
C ILE A 65 -3.20 16.23 1.99
N GLY A 66 -3.33 17.54 2.21
CA GLY A 66 -4.58 18.25 1.96
C GLY A 66 -4.58 19.70 2.47
N ASP A 67 -5.78 20.26 2.59
CA ASP A 67 -6.01 21.63 3.02
C ASP A 67 -6.17 21.79 4.54
N GLN A 68 -6.00 23.03 5.01
CA GLN A 68 -5.96 23.33 6.44
C GLN A 68 -7.26 23.01 7.18
N GLN A 69 -8.41 22.95 6.49
CA GLN A 69 -9.70 22.64 7.08
C GLN A 69 -9.80 21.17 7.53
N GLN A 70 -9.22 20.23 6.79
CA GLN A 70 -9.25 18.79 7.10
C GLN A 70 -8.19 18.38 8.14
N ARG A 71 -7.29 19.32 8.48
CA ARG A 71 -6.15 19.08 9.37
C ARG A 71 -6.59 18.52 10.72
N GLU A 72 -7.59 19.13 11.35
CA GLU A 72 -7.96 18.77 12.72
C GLU A 72 -8.64 17.40 12.81
N GLU A 73 -9.35 16.98 11.76
CA GLU A 73 -9.96 15.66 11.70
C GLU A 73 -8.93 14.55 11.51
N VAL A 74 -8.00 14.75 10.59
CA VAL A 74 -6.99 13.75 10.21
C VAL A 74 -5.87 13.68 11.24
N LYS A 75 -5.42 14.82 11.75
CA LYS A 75 -4.29 14.91 12.71
C LYS A 75 -4.55 14.18 14.02
N ARG A 76 -5.82 13.93 14.36
CA ARG A 76 -6.19 13.09 15.52
C ARG A 76 -5.77 11.63 15.35
N HIS A 77 -5.68 11.15 14.12
CA HIS A 77 -5.43 9.73 13.83
C HIS A 77 -4.12 9.50 13.09
N GLN A 78 -3.67 10.45 12.26
CA GLN A 78 -2.53 10.28 11.35
C GLN A 78 -1.77 11.60 11.12
N PRO A 79 -0.47 11.54 10.78
CA PRO A 79 0.29 12.73 10.45
C PRO A 79 -0.23 13.38 9.15
N PHE A 80 -0.24 14.72 9.14
CA PHE A 80 -0.82 15.52 8.05
C PHE A 80 0.18 16.59 7.57
N LEU A 81 0.24 16.80 6.26
CA LEU A 81 1.07 17.82 5.63
C LEU A 81 0.24 18.74 4.72
N ASN A 82 0.30 20.04 4.97
CA ASN A 82 -0.35 21.04 4.11
C ASN A 82 0.44 21.20 2.78
N VAL A 83 -0.29 21.41 1.68
CA VAL A 83 0.22 21.77 0.34
C VAL A 83 1.32 22.83 0.36
N GLY A 84 1.21 23.89 1.19
CA GLY A 84 2.24 24.92 1.31
C GLY A 84 3.58 24.39 1.86
N THR A 85 3.51 23.45 2.80
CA THR A 85 4.70 22.76 3.34
C THR A 85 5.26 21.76 2.33
N LEU A 86 4.39 21.10 1.56
CA LEU A 86 4.79 20.20 0.47
C LEU A 86 5.60 20.93 -0.60
N LYS A 87 5.15 22.12 -1.04
CA LYS A 87 5.87 22.96 -2.00
C LYS A 87 7.26 23.37 -1.50
N ARG A 88 7.41 23.64 -0.20
CA ARG A 88 8.71 23.94 0.42
C ARG A 88 9.62 22.72 0.47
N LEU A 89 9.08 21.54 0.81
CA LEU A 89 9.83 20.28 0.83
C LEU A 89 10.33 19.90 -0.56
N ASN A 90 9.56 20.19 -1.61
CA ASN A 90 9.95 19.89 -2.98
C ASN A 90 11.14 20.75 -3.50
N LYS A 91 11.42 21.90 -2.86
CA LYS A 91 12.59 22.73 -3.22
C LYS A 91 13.92 22.05 -2.88
N GLY A 92 13.94 21.11 -1.92
CA GLY A 92 15.15 20.41 -1.50
C GLY A 92 15.09 18.92 -1.81
N LYS A 93 15.81 18.46 -2.84
CA LYS A 93 15.84 17.04 -3.25
C LYS A 93 16.23 16.08 -2.10
N LYS A 94 17.14 16.48 -1.21
CA LYS A 94 17.59 15.66 -0.07
C LYS A 94 16.51 15.52 1.00
N ASN A 95 15.87 16.63 1.37
CA ASN A 95 14.82 16.65 2.39
C ASN A 95 13.57 15.91 1.92
N PHE A 96 13.21 16.05 0.65
CA PHE A 96 12.13 15.28 0.04
C PHE A 96 12.42 13.78 0.10
N LYS A 97 13.62 13.33 -0.33
CA LYS A 97 14.00 11.91 -0.27
C LYS A 97 13.97 11.35 1.15
N ASN A 98 14.47 12.09 2.14
CA ASN A 98 14.46 11.65 3.53
C ASN A 98 13.04 11.51 4.07
N LYS A 99 12.16 12.47 3.77
CA LYS A 99 10.76 12.42 4.18
C LYS A 99 10.01 11.30 3.47
N ALA A 100 10.24 11.10 2.17
CA ALA A 100 9.67 10.01 1.37
C ALA A 100 10.03 8.63 1.93
N LYS A 101 11.25 8.44 2.43
CA LYS A 101 11.69 7.19 3.08
C LYS A 101 11.07 6.94 4.46
N SER A 102 10.49 7.97 5.08
CA SER A 102 9.95 7.86 6.46
C SER A 102 8.51 7.34 6.50
N TYR A 103 7.84 7.30 5.35
CA TYR A 103 6.44 6.91 5.20
C TYR A 103 6.32 5.87 4.09
N ASP A 104 5.40 4.92 4.27
CA ASP A 104 5.15 3.85 3.31
C ASP A 104 4.17 4.28 2.22
N ALA A 105 3.26 5.20 2.54
CA ALA A 105 2.26 5.71 1.61
C ALA A 105 1.90 7.17 1.88
N PHE A 106 1.48 7.86 0.82
CA PHE A 106 0.89 9.19 0.85
C PHE A 106 -0.50 9.09 0.26
N PHE A 107 -1.48 9.72 0.89
CA PHE A 107 -2.82 9.83 0.35
C PHE A 107 -3.24 11.30 0.34
N ASP A 108 -3.97 11.67 -0.71
CA ASP A 108 -4.60 12.97 -0.79
C ASP A 108 -5.99 12.88 -0.17
N ILE A 109 -6.38 13.91 0.57
CA ILE A 109 -7.70 14.00 1.17
C ILE A 109 -8.53 14.89 0.25
N GLU A 110 -8.88 14.35 -0.92
CA GLU A 110 -9.83 15.00 -1.83
C GLU A 110 -11.22 15.09 -1.16
N HIS A 111 -11.97 16.13 -1.51
CA HIS A 111 -13.34 16.36 -1.05
C HIS A 111 -14.35 15.36 -1.61
#